data_AF-Q5SBL8-F1
#
_entry.id   AF-Q5SBL8-F1
#
_cell.length_a   1.000
_cell.length_b   1.000
_cell.length_c   1.000
_cell.angle_alpha   90.00
_cell.angle_beta   90.00
_cell.angle_gamma   90.00
#
_symmetry.space_group_name_H-M   'P 1'
#
loop_
_entity.id
_entity.type
_entity.pdbx_description
1 polymer ?
#
loop_
_entity_poly.entity_id
_entity_poly.type
_entity_poly.pdbx_seq_one_letter_code
_entity_poly.pdbx_strand_id
1 'polypeptide(L)'
;MEPRIKLLSAEIYEAIWTDSVKQAAKEYKVNYEDLLVACHQAGIPIPNTKYRMALKNGQDTTKLRVALPMNVDKYILVKAVKTSGVTQGDKLQFDPDDIKQQFSFLDDSVKIQQITDALIKASQRKSWQTSPEVKAYKASVKQWRTDKHPRYRNYYYNEDKPQSPKFIDNLSPRGLQRACRILNRVVTVFKQVGERVTDDLAITIGQDEVEYEIKEDRDKIPHKLTSQEKQELAHYEEEKKRYDWASRPQIRKYDRPYNGH
;
A
#
# COMPACT_ATOMS: atom_id res chain seq x y z
N MET A 1 12.12 -10.11 5.78
CA MET A 1 12.23 -8.65 5.90
C MET A 1 11.24 -8.23 6.98
N GLU A 2 11.70 -7.56 8.04
CA GLU A 2 10.80 -7.13 9.14
C GLU A 2 9.87 -6.01 8.64
N PRO A 3 8.57 -5.99 9.02
CA PRO A 3 7.65 -4.95 8.58
C PRO A 3 8.09 -3.58 9.12
N ARG A 4 8.22 -2.61 8.22
CA ARG A 4 8.51 -1.21 8.55
C ARG A 4 7.27 -0.36 8.29
N ILE A 5 6.98 0.54 9.22
CA ILE A 5 5.89 1.50 9.16
C ILE A 5 6.49 2.85 8.72
N LYS A 6 5.78 3.52 7.80
CA LYS A 6 6.12 4.85 7.32
C LYS A 6 5.37 5.89 8.15
N LEU A 7 6.12 6.77 8.81
CA LEU A 7 5.57 7.80 9.70
C LEU A 7 5.96 9.19 9.20
N LEU A 8 5.06 10.17 9.30
CA LEU A 8 5.35 11.55 8.92
C LEU A 8 6.25 12.20 9.98
N SER A 9 7.38 12.77 9.57
CA SER A 9 8.36 13.34 10.52
C SER A 9 7.79 14.50 11.34
N ALA A 10 6.86 15.28 10.78
CA ALA A 10 6.18 16.36 11.49
C ALA A 10 5.26 15.85 12.61
N GLU A 11 4.47 14.80 12.35
CA GLU A 11 3.59 14.17 13.35
C GLU A 11 4.41 13.57 14.49
N ILE A 12 5.50 12.89 14.16
CA ILE A 12 6.40 12.28 15.15
C ILE A 12 7.11 13.34 15.99
N TYR A 13 7.55 14.43 15.37
CA TYR A 13 8.08 15.57 16.10
C TYR A 13 7.06 16.12 17.11
N GLU A 14 5.83 16.43 16.68
CA GLU A 14 4.80 16.93 17.61
C GLU A 14 4.49 15.94 18.75
N ALA A 15 4.33 14.66 18.44
CA ALA A 15 4.06 13.62 19.44
C ALA A 15 5.20 13.46 20.46
N ILE A 16 6.45 13.52 20.01
CA ILE A 16 7.63 13.42 20.89
C ILE A 16 7.73 14.64 21.82
N TRP A 17 7.47 15.84 21.30
CA TRP A 17 7.57 17.09 22.03
C TRP A 17 6.39 17.34 22.98
N THR A 18 5.23 16.73 22.70
CA THR A 18 4.04 16.73 23.57
C THR A 18 4.17 15.68 24.68
N ASP A 19 4.38 14.41 24.33
CA ASP A 19 4.28 13.30 25.29
C ASP A 19 5.63 12.69 25.64
N SER A 20 6.21 11.88 24.75
CA SER A 20 7.59 11.37 24.80
C SER A 20 7.90 10.45 23.63
N VAL A 21 9.18 10.19 23.37
CA VAL A 21 9.59 9.13 22.40
C VAL A 21 9.01 7.78 22.79
N LYS A 22 8.98 7.47 24.10
CA LYS A 22 8.42 6.22 24.62
C LYS A 22 6.91 6.13 24.37
N GLN A 23 6.19 7.22 24.58
CA GLN A 23 4.75 7.27 24.37
C GLN A 23 4.39 7.26 22.88
N ALA A 24 5.11 8.02 22.06
CA ALA A 24 4.97 7.99 20.61
C ALA A 24 5.23 6.57 20.07
N ALA A 25 6.30 5.89 20.51
CA ALA A 25 6.55 4.51 20.11
C ALA A 25 5.37 3.56 20.44
N LYS A 26 4.72 3.77 21.58
CA LYS A 26 3.54 3.00 21.99
C LYS A 26 2.30 3.33 21.15
N GLU A 27 2.04 4.61 20.91
CA GLU A 27 0.91 5.10 20.12
C GLU A 27 0.97 4.60 18.68
N TYR A 28 2.13 4.74 18.03
CA TYR A 28 2.36 4.32 16.66
C TYR A 28 2.70 2.82 16.54
N LYS A 29 2.74 2.07 17.65
CA LYS A 29 3.06 0.64 17.71
C LYS A 29 4.41 0.29 17.04
N VAL A 30 5.40 1.15 17.18
CA VAL A 30 6.74 1.03 16.57
C VAL A 30 7.82 0.78 17.61
N ASN A 31 8.88 0.09 17.21
CA ASN A 31 9.96 -0.29 18.10
C ASN A 31 10.65 0.98 18.61
N TYR A 32 10.75 1.11 19.93
CA TYR A 32 11.31 2.29 20.57
C TYR A 32 12.77 2.58 20.17
N GLU A 33 13.62 1.56 20.12
CA GLU A 33 15.04 1.71 19.76
C GLU A 33 15.19 2.09 18.29
N ASP A 34 14.40 1.47 17.42
CA ASP A 34 14.41 1.78 15.98
C ASP A 34 13.84 3.19 15.70
N LEU A 35 12.83 3.62 16.48
CA LEU A 35 12.30 4.98 16.41
C LEU A 35 13.35 6.02 16.79
N LEU A 36 14.14 5.75 17.85
CA LEU A 36 15.26 6.61 18.24
C LEU A 36 16.30 6.71 17.12
N VAL A 37 16.74 5.57 16.59
CA VAL A 37 17.72 5.53 15.49
C VAL A 37 17.20 6.29 14.27
N ALA A 38 15.93 6.09 13.90
CA ALA A 38 15.31 6.77 12.78
C ALA A 38 15.20 8.29 13.00
N CYS A 39 14.86 8.73 14.21
CA CYS A 39 14.84 10.17 14.55
C CYS A 39 16.24 10.79 14.44
N HIS A 40 17.27 10.11 14.94
CA HIS A 40 18.65 10.59 14.83
C HIS A 40 19.13 10.64 13.37
N GLN A 41 18.84 9.61 12.57
CA GLN A 41 19.22 9.55 11.16
C GLN A 41 18.52 10.64 10.32
N ALA A 42 17.25 10.90 10.61
CA ALA A 42 16.46 11.92 9.94
C ALA A 42 16.72 13.34 10.48
N GLY A 43 17.51 13.50 11.54
CA GLY A 43 17.77 14.81 12.15
C GLY A 43 16.56 15.39 12.89
N ILE A 44 15.64 14.56 13.38
CA ILE A 44 14.49 14.98 14.19
C ILE A 44 14.97 15.29 15.62
N PRO A 45 14.82 16.53 16.12
CA PRO A 45 15.29 16.89 17.45
C PRO A 45 14.41 16.24 18.53
N ILE A 46 15.07 15.68 19.56
CA ILE A 46 14.41 15.04 20.70
C ILE A 46 14.55 15.95 21.93
N PRO A 47 13.47 16.16 22.73
CA PRO A 47 13.52 17.02 23.90
C PRO A 47 14.52 16.51 24.95
N ASN A 48 15.36 17.41 25.43
CA ASN A 48 16.32 17.11 26.50
C ASN A 48 15.65 16.99 27.88
N THR A 49 16.40 16.49 28.86
CA THR A 49 15.93 16.32 30.24
C THR A 49 15.43 17.64 30.86
N LYS A 50 16.08 18.76 30.53
CA LYS A 50 15.70 20.09 31.03
C LYS A 50 14.31 20.51 30.56
N TYR A 51 13.98 20.31 29.28
CA TYR A 51 12.65 20.54 28.73
C TYR A 51 11.60 19.67 29.42
N ARG A 52 11.89 18.38 29.64
CA ARG A 52 10.98 17.44 30.31
C ARG A 52 10.64 17.85 31.73
N MET A 53 11.65 18.28 32.49
CA MET A 53 11.45 18.74 33.85
C MET A 53 10.64 20.03 33.90
N ALA A 54 10.94 20.99 33.01
CA ALA A 54 10.18 22.23 32.91
C ALA A 54 8.70 21.97 32.56
N LEU A 55 8.43 21.08 31.60
CA LEU A 55 7.07 20.69 31.21
C LEU A 55 6.31 20.03 32.38
N LYS A 56 6.96 19.11 33.11
CA LYS A 56 6.36 18.43 34.27
C LYS A 56 6.04 19.39 35.42
N ASN A 57 6.86 20.44 35.57
CA ASN A 57 6.69 21.46 36.61
C ASN A 57 5.79 22.63 36.18
N GLY A 58 5.14 22.55 35.01
CA GLY A 58 4.27 23.61 34.49
C GLY A 58 4.98 24.92 34.13
N GLN A 59 6.30 24.87 33.88
CA GLN A 59 7.11 26.04 33.53
C GLN A 59 7.04 26.34 32.03
N ASP A 60 7.28 27.59 31.63
CA ASP A 60 7.35 27.97 30.20
C ASP A 60 8.51 27.24 29.49
N THR A 61 8.18 26.44 28.48
CA THR A 61 9.12 25.63 27.70
C THR A 61 9.45 26.21 26.33
N THR A 62 8.90 27.37 25.95
CA THR A 62 9.07 27.97 24.61
C THR A 62 10.53 28.09 24.19
N LYS A 63 11.39 28.57 25.10
CA LYS A 63 12.84 28.74 24.87
C LYS A 63 13.64 27.44 24.84
N LEU A 64 13.04 26.33 25.27
CA LEU A 64 13.69 25.02 25.33
C LEU A 64 13.27 24.12 24.15
N ARG A 65 12.30 24.55 23.34
CA ARG A 65 11.83 23.84 22.16
C ARG A 65 12.73 24.11 20.95
N VAL A 66 13.21 23.03 20.33
CA VAL A 66 14.04 23.09 19.12
C VAL A 66 13.15 22.83 17.92
N ALA A 67 13.08 23.77 16.99
CA ALA A 67 12.26 23.64 15.79
C ALA A 67 12.74 22.48 14.89
N LEU A 68 11.80 21.84 14.20
CA LEU A 68 12.11 20.81 13.20
C LEU A 68 12.88 21.43 12.02
N PRO A 69 14.10 20.97 11.69
CA PRO A 69 14.87 21.53 10.58
C PRO A 69 14.18 21.34 9.22
N MET A 70 14.31 22.31 8.31
CA MET A 70 13.67 22.27 6.98
C MET A 70 14.20 21.15 6.06
N ASN A 71 15.37 20.61 6.36
CA ASN A 71 16.06 19.58 5.59
C ASN A 71 15.81 18.15 6.13
N VAL A 72 14.87 17.97 7.06
CA VAL A 72 14.48 16.65 7.56
C VAL A 72 13.69 15.89 6.49
N ASP A 73 13.96 14.59 6.36
CA ASP A 73 13.19 13.72 5.48
C ASP A 73 11.69 13.79 5.82
N LYS A 74 10.83 13.87 4.81
CA LYS A 74 9.37 13.97 5.01
C LYS A 74 8.80 12.79 5.81
N TYR A 75 9.42 11.62 5.69
CA TYR A 75 9.00 10.40 6.36
C TYR A 75 10.18 9.66 6.98
N ILE A 76 9.93 9.00 8.09
CA ILE A 76 10.84 8.01 8.68
C ILE A 76 10.27 6.61 8.55
N LEU A 77 11.16 5.62 8.40
CA LEU A 77 10.81 4.21 8.34
C LEU A 77 11.23 3.52 9.63
N VAL A 78 10.26 3.03 10.39
CA VAL A 78 10.51 2.43 11.72
C VAL A 78 9.93 1.02 11.75
N LYS A 79 10.66 0.08 12.33
CA LYS A 79 10.20 -1.28 12.59
C LYS A 79 8.94 -1.25 13.46
N ALA A 80 7.92 -2.00 13.08
CA ALA A 80 6.80 -2.25 13.97
C ALA A 80 7.31 -3.01 15.22
N VAL A 81 6.75 -2.72 16.41
CA VAL A 81 6.94 -3.61 17.56
C VAL A 81 6.38 -4.97 17.16
N LYS A 82 7.22 -6.00 17.20
CA LYS A 82 6.70 -7.36 17.35
C LYS A 82 6.02 -7.35 18.70
N THR A 83 4.69 -7.34 18.74
CA THR A 83 3.98 -7.78 19.93
C THR A 83 4.58 -9.14 20.25
N SER A 84 5.34 -9.23 21.34
CA SER A 84 5.71 -10.51 21.93
C SER A 84 4.39 -11.19 22.25
N GLY A 85 3.97 -12.04 21.32
CA GLY A 85 2.57 -12.39 21.10
C GLY A 85 2.33 -13.01 19.73
N VAL A 86 3.07 -12.65 18.67
CA VAL A 86 2.92 -13.34 17.36
C VAL A 86 3.76 -14.61 17.33
N THR A 87 3.37 -15.57 18.17
CA THR A 87 3.62 -16.97 17.88
C THR A 87 2.87 -17.31 16.60
N GLN A 88 3.40 -18.24 15.84
CA GLN A 88 2.79 -18.84 14.66
C GLN A 88 1.40 -19.43 15.01
N GLY A 89 0.35 -18.59 15.04
CA GLY A 89 -0.94 -18.97 15.61
C GLY A 89 -1.87 -17.86 16.10
N ASP A 90 -1.63 -16.57 15.85
CA ASP A 90 -2.68 -15.54 16.04
C ASP A 90 -3.81 -15.77 15.04
N LYS A 91 -4.77 -16.63 15.44
CA LYS A 91 -6.08 -16.67 14.80
C LYS A 91 -6.60 -15.23 14.85
N LEU A 92 -7.05 -14.70 13.71
CA LEU A 92 -7.94 -13.54 13.70
C LEU A 92 -9.12 -13.90 14.61
N GLN A 93 -9.10 -13.45 15.86
CA GLN A 93 -10.18 -13.68 16.80
C GLN A 93 -11.25 -12.67 16.43
N PHE A 94 -12.15 -13.12 15.57
CA PHE A 94 -13.38 -12.40 15.31
C PHE A 94 -14.31 -12.66 16.49
N ASP A 95 -14.67 -11.59 17.21
CA ASP A 95 -15.77 -11.67 18.17
C ASP A 95 -17.09 -11.72 17.37
N PRO A 96 -17.91 -12.78 17.53
CA PRO A 96 -19.19 -12.88 16.84
C PRO A 96 -20.10 -11.68 17.10
N ASP A 97 -20.06 -11.09 18.29
CA ASP A 97 -20.94 -9.98 18.64
C ASP A 97 -20.46 -8.67 18.01
N ASP A 98 -19.15 -8.45 17.90
CA ASP A 98 -18.57 -7.33 17.14
C ASP A 98 -18.95 -7.41 15.66
N ILE A 99 -18.88 -8.60 15.05
CA ILE A 99 -19.29 -8.79 13.65
C ILE A 99 -20.78 -8.46 13.51
N LYS A 100 -21.63 -9.01 14.37
CA LYS A 100 -23.08 -8.74 14.31
C LYS A 100 -23.37 -7.24 14.43
N GLN A 101 -22.66 -6.53 15.30
CA GLN A 101 -22.81 -5.07 15.43
C GLN A 101 -22.35 -4.33 14.16
N GLN A 102 -21.20 -4.71 13.57
CA GLN A 102 -20.70 -4.10 12.33
C GLN A 102 -21.64 -4.29 11.14
N PHE A 103 -22.32 -5.42 11.06
CA PHE A 103 -23.24 -5.75 9.96
C PHE A 103 -24.73 -5.51 10.31
N SER A 104 -25.01 -4.83 11.43
CA SER A 104 -26.39 -4.54 11.88
C SER A 104 -27.22 -3.77 10.85
N PHE A 105 -26.57 -2.96 9.99
CA PHE A 105 -27.22 -2.21 8.91
C PHE A 105 -27.88 -3.06 7.82
N LEU A 106 -27.60 -4.37 7.76
CA LEU A 106 -28.17 -5.26 6.74
C LEU A 106 -29.63 -5.64 7.04
N ASP A 107 -30.10 -5.44 8.28
CA ASP A 107 -31.45 -5.84 8.75
C ASP A 107 -31.85 -7.29 8.38
N ASP A 108 -30.86 -8.15 8.12
CA ASP A 108 -31.00 -9.56 7.72
C ASP A 108 -30.20 -10.44 8.67
N SER A 109 -30.88 -10.93 9.71
CA SER A 109 -30.26 -11.73 10.77
C SER A 109 -29.66 -13.05 10.25
N VAL A 110 -30.24 -13.64 9.21
CA VAL A 110 -29.76 -14.87 8.59
C VAL A 110 -28.45 -14.58 7.85
N LYS A 111 -28.41 -13.53 7.05
CA LYS A 111 -27.22 -13.13 6.30
C LYS A 111 -26.09 -12.68 7.23
N ILE A 112 -26.39 -11.95 8.30
CA ILE A 112 -25.41 -11.58 9.33
C ILE A 112 -24.80 -12.83 9.97
N GLN A 113 -25.61 -13.84 10.29
CA GLN A 113 -25.11 -15.10 10.84
C GLN A 113 -24.23 -15.85 9.83
N GLN A 114 -24.62 -15.92 8.55
CA GLN A 114 -23.81 -16.53 7.49
C GLN A 114 -22.45 -15.83 7.32
N ILE A 115 -22.42 -14.50 7.34
CA ILE A 115 -21.18 -13.70 7.30
C ILE A 115 -20.30 -14.03 8.52
N THR A 116 -20.90 -14.02 9.70
CA THR A 116 -20.20 -14.32 10.96
C THR A 116 -19.56 -15.70 10.93
N ASP A 117 -20.31 -16.72 10.53
CA ASP A 117 -19.83 -18.10 10.44
C ASP A 117 -18.72 -18.25 9.38
N ALA A 118 -18.87 -17.59 8.22
CA ALA A 118 -17.87 -17.62 7.16
C ALA A 118 -16.54 -16.98 7.61
N LEU A 119 -16.59 -15.85 8.33
CA LEU A 119 -15.41 -15.15 8.85
C LEU A 119 -14.71 -15.94 9.95
N ILE A 120 -15.46 -16.51 10.90
CA ILE A 120 -14.91 -17.37 11.96
C ILE A 120 -14.26 -18.62 11.35
N LYS A 121 -14.91 -19.26 10.40
CA LYS A 121 -14.33 -20.41 9.68
C LYS A 121 -13.08 -20.01 8.91
N ALA A 122 -13.06 -18.83 8.30
CA ALA A 122 -11.91 -18.30 7.59
C ALA A 122 -10.71 -18.05 8.52
N SER A 123 -10.92 -17.52 9.73
CA SER A 123 -9.82 -17.24 10.67
C SER A 123 -9.16 -18.48 11.23
N GLN A 124 -9.90 -19.59 11.32
CA GLN A 124 -9.41 -20.86 11.83
C GLN A 124 -8.61 -21.66 10.77
N ARG A 125 -8.70 -21.30 9.48
CA ARG A 125 -8.01 -22.01 8.40
C ARG A 125 -6.51 -21.76 8.42
N LYS A 126 -5.73 -22.85 8.55
CA LYS A 126 -4.26 -22.83 8.44
C LYS A 126 -3.77 -22.67 6.99
N SER A 127 -4.53 -23.18 6.02
CA SER A 127 -4.19 -23.12 4.60
C SER A 127 -5.44 -22.91 3.75
N TRP A 128 -5.26 -22.29 2.58
CA TRP A 128 -6.33 -21.97 1.65
C TRP A 128 -6.04 -22.64 0.32
N GLN A 129 -6.95 -23.52 -0.10
CA GLN A 129 -6.95 -24.07 -1.46
C GLN A 129 -7.28 -22.96 -2.45
N THR A 130 -6.67 -23.01 -3.63
CA THR A 130 -6.95 -22.01 -4.68
C THR A 130 -8.32 -22.31 -5.30
N SER A 131 -9.21 -21.33 -5.26
CA SER A 131 -10.53 -21.34 -5.88
C SER A 131 -10.44 -21.46 -7.41
N PRO A 132 -11.44 -22.08 -8.07
CA PRO A 132 -11.52 -22.14 -9.53
C PRO A 132 -11.41 -20.77 -10.20
N GLU A 133 -12.06 -19.75 -9.65
CA GLU A 133 -12.09 -18.38 -10.18
C GLU A 133 -10.69 -17.77 -10.20
N VAL A 134 -9.93 -17.92 -9.10
CA VAL A 134 -8.53 -17.45 -9.06
C VAL A 134 -7.61 -18.27 -9.97
N LYS A 135 -7.92 -19.54 -10.23
CA LYS A 135 -7.17 -20.33 -11.23
C LYS A 135 -7.45 -19.82 -12.65
N ALA A 136 -8.71 -19.56 -12.98
CA ALA A 136 -9.13 -19.00 -14.26
C ALA A 136 -8.49 -17.62 -14.49
N TYR A 137 -8.56 -16.74 -13.50
CA TYR A 137 -7.89 -15.43 -13.53
C TYR A 137 -6.37 -15.54 -13.75
N LYS A 138 -5.68 -16.46 -13.05
CA LYS A 138 -4.25 -16.65 -13.28
C LYS A 138 -3.93 -17.14 -14.69
N ALA A 139 -4.79 -17.99 -15.25
CA ALA A 139 -4.66 -18.44 -16.63
C ALA A 139 -4.86 -17.29 -17.62
N SER A 140 -5.88 -16.45 -17.42
CA SER A 140 -6.15 -15.29 -18.27
C SER A 140 -5.00 -14.26 -18.24
N VAL A 141 -4.42 -13.99 -17.06
CA VAL A 141 -3.21 -13.16 -16.94
C VAL A 141 -2.03 -13.76 -17.70
N LYS A 142 -1.80 -15.07 -17.58
CA LYS A 142 -0.67 -15.74 -18.25
C LYS A 142 -0.83 -15.66 -19.77
N GLN A 143 -2.04 -15.92 -20.26
CA GLN A 143 -2.39 -15.78 -21.66
C GLN A 143 -2.18 -14.34 -22.13
N TRP A 144 -2.75 -13.36 -21.42
CA TRP A 144 -2.59 -11.94 -21.74
C TRP A 144 -1.12 -11.50 -21.85
N ARG A 145 -0.23 -12.01 -20.98
CA ARG A 145 1.21 -11.68 -21.04
C ARG A 145 1.94 -12.33 -22.20
N THR A 146 1.39 -13.40 -22.77
CA THR A 146 1.98 -14.15 -23.89
C THR A 146 1.45 -13.65 -25.23
N ASP A 147 0.20 -13.20 -25.24
CA ASP A 147 -0.49 -12.74 -26.44
C ASP A 147 0.19 -11.50 -27.04
N LYS A 148 0.32 -11.49 -28.36
CA LYS A 148 0.76 -10.32 -29.11
C LYS A 148 -0.45 -9.40 -29.30
N HIS A 149 -0.53 -8.36 -28.49
CA HIS A 149 -1.60 -7.38 -28.61
C HIS A 149 -1.36 -6.46 -29.81
N PRO A 150 -2.35 -6.29 -30.71
CA PRO A 150 -2.24 -5.33 -31.81
C PRO A 150 -1.95 -3.94 -31.29
N ARG A 151 -1.06 -3.19 -31.96
CA ARG A 151 -0.92 -1.76 -31.70
C ARG A 151 -2.13 -1.05 -32.32
N TYR A 152 -3.10 -0.70 -31.50
CA TYR A 152 -4.23 0.12 -31.93
C TYR A 152 -3.78 1.57 -32.14
N ARG A 153 -4.02 2.11 -33.34
CA ARG A 153 -3.62 3.49 -33.72
C ARG A 153 -4.31 4.55 -32.85
N ASN A 154 -5.57 4.29 -32.47
CA ASN A 154 -6.35 5.08 -31.52
C ASN A 154 -6.90 4.17 -30.42
N TYR A 155 -6.25 4.17 -29.26
CA TYR A 155 -6.60 3.28 -28.14
C TYR A 155 -7.95 3.60 -27.47
N TYR A 156 -8.43 4.84 -27.61
CA TYR A 156 -9.64 5.35 -26.97
C TYR A 156 -10.94 5.06 -27.73
N TYR A 157 -10.86 4.73 -29.03
CA TYR A 157 -12.03 4.62 -29.91
C TYR A 157 -12.20 3.23 -30.54
N ASN A 158 -11.47 2.23 -30.04
CA ASN A 158 -11.54 0.87 -30.59
C ASN A 158 -12.36 -0.02 -29.67
N GLU A 159 -13.60 -0.30 -30.07
CA GLU A 159 -14.53 -1.17 -29.35
C GLU A 159 -14.05 -2.64 -29.38
N ASP A 160 -13.37 -3.05 -30.46
CA ASP A 160 -12.80 -4.40 -30.62
C ASP A 160 -11.52 -4.64 -29.79
N LYS A 161 -11.13 -3.66 -28.96
CA LYS A 161 -9.92 -3.77 -28.16
C LYS A 161 -10.11 -4.88 -27.10
N PRO A 162 -9.20 -5.86 -27.03
CA PRO A 162 -9.29 -6.91 -26.04
C PRO A 162 -9.15 -6.31 -24.65
N GLN A 163 -10.04 -6.71 -23.74
CA GLN A 163 -10.03 -6.23 -22.37
C GLN A 163 -8.96 -6.96 -21.58
N SER A 164 -8.04 -6.20 -20.99
CA SER A 164 -7.01 -6.75 -20.12
C SER A 164 -7.63 -7.34 -18.85
N PRO A 165 -7.10 -8.44 -18.30
CA PRO A 165 -7.52 -8.95 -17.00
C PRO A 165 -7.46 -7.85 -15.91
N LYS A 166 -8.44 -7.84 -15.00
CA LYS A 166 -8.52 -6.85 -13.90
C LYS A 166 -7.18 -6.76 -13.15
N PHE A 167 -6.81 -5.56 -12.72
CA PHE A 167 -5.63 -5.23 -11.90
C PHE A 167 -4.24 -5.44 -12.53
N ILE A 168 -4.14 -5.96 -13.76
CA ILE A 168 -2.84 -6.36 -14.33
C ILE A 168 -1.86 -5.18 -14.49
N ASP A 169 -2.36 -3.99 -14.84
CA ASP A 169 -1.55 -2.78 -15.06
C ASP A 169 -1.18 -2.06 -13.76
N ASN A 170 -1.90 -2.37 -12.69
CA ASN A 170 -1.79 -1.74 -11.38
C ASN A 170 -0.83 -2.47 -10.44
N LEU A 171 -0.39 -3.68 -10.81
CA LEU A 171 0.37 -4.59 -9.96
C LEU A 171 1.68 -5.02 -10.62
N SER A 172 2.77 -5.07 -9.84
CA SER A 172 3.99 -5.74 -10.28
C SER A 172 3.77 -7.26 -10.41
N PRO A 173 4.67 -8.01 -11.08
CA PRO A 173 4.58 -9.47 -11.10
C PRO A 173 4.53 -10.11 -9.70
N ARG A 174 5.26 -9.54 -8.73
CA ARG A 174 5.24 -9.97 -7.33
C ARG A 174 3.95 -9.53 -6.61
N GLY A 175 3.55 -8.28 -6.82
CA GLY A 175 2.29 -7.71 -6.31
C GLY A 175 1.09 -8.54 -6.75
N LEU A 176 1.06 -8.99 -7.99
CA LEU A 176 0.00 -9.83 -8.54
C LEU A 176 -0.10 -11.19 -7.84
N GLN A 177 1.03 -11.83 -7.54
CA GLN A 177 1.04 -13.09 -6.78
C GLN A 177 0.45 -12.89 -5.37
N ARG A 178 0.79 -11.77 -4.71
CA ARG A 178 0.24 -11.41 -3.40
C ARG A 178 -1.26 -11.11 -3.49
N ALA A 179 -1.67 -10.29 -4.45
CA ALA A 179 -3.07 -9.95 -4.70
C ALA A 179 -3.91 -11.20 -4.94
N CYS A 180 -3.44 -12.15 -5.77
CA CYS A 180 -4.15 -13.41 -6.00
C CYS A 180 -4.36 -14.22 -4.72
N ARG A 181 -3.43 -14.18 -3.75
CA ARG A 181 -3.60 -14.86 -2.46
C ARG A 181 -4.66 -14.17 -1.59
N ILE A 182 -4.69 -12.83 -1.61
CA ILE A 182 -5.70 -12.03 -0.91
C ILE A 182 -7.07 -12.29 -1.52
N LEU A 183 -7.19 -12.10 -2.84
CA LEU A 183 -8.40 -12.36 -3.61
C LEU A 183 -8.92 -13.77 -3.42
N ASN A 184 -8.05 -14.78 -3.36
CA ASN A 184 -8.49 -16.15 -3.10
C ASN A 184 -9.23 -16.29 -1.76
N ARG A 185 -8.80 -15.57 -0.72
CA ARG A 185 -9.49 -15.56 0.57
C ARG A 185 -10.82 -14.83 0.46
N VAL A 186 -10.81 -13.64 -0.14
CA VAL A 186 -12.01 -12.81 -0.37
C VAL A 186 -13.07 -13.60 -1.12
N VAL A 187 -12.76 -14.10 -2.32
CA VAL A 187 -13.66 -14.91 -3.16
C VAL A 187 -14.21 -16.11 -2.41
N THR A 188 -13.35 -16.83 -1.68
CA THR A 188 -13.78 -18.02 -0.94
C THR A 188 -14.73 -17.67 0.22
N VAL A 189 -14.56 -16.52 0.88
CA VAL A 189 -15.47 -16.03 1.93
C VAL A 189 -16.80 -15.61 1.32
N PHE A 190 -16.80 -14.80 0.25
CA PHE A 190 -18.02 -14.38 -0.43
C PHE A 190 -18.86 -15.57 -0.94
N LYS A 191 -18.20 -16.59 -1.51
CA LYS A 191 -18.88 -17.84 -1.90
C LYS A 191 -19.47 -18.61 -0.71
N GLN A 192 -18.83 -18.56 0.46
CA GLN A 192 -19.37 -19.21 1.68
C GLN A 192 -20.58 -18.48 2.24
N VAL A 193 -20.61 -17.15 2.10
CA VAL A 193 -21.77 -16.32 2.45
C VAL A 193 -22.94 -16.55 1.48
N GLY A 194 -22.67 -17.07 0.27
CA GLY A 194 -23.67 -17.36 -0.75
C GLY A 194 -23.72 -16.33 -1.88
N GLU A 195 -22.76 -15.41 -1.91
CA GLU A 195 -22.66 -14.41 -2.99
C GLU A 195 -22.01 -14.99 -4.24
N ARG A 196 -22.34 -14.42 -5.39
CA ARG A 196 -21.82 -14.87 -6.68
C ARG A 196 -20.47 -14.20 -6.97
N VAL A 197 -19.53 -15.01 -7.45
CA VAL A 197 -18.23 -14.53 -7.93
C VAL A 197 -18.00 -15.08 -9.33
N THR A 198 -17.58 -14.23 -10.26
CA THR A 198 -17.26 -14.59 -11.65
C THR A 198 -15.78 -14.93 -11.83
N ASP A 199 -15.43 -15.51 -12.99
CA ASP A 199 -14.05 -15.93 -13.30
C ASP A 199 -13.06 -14.77 -13.48
N ASP A 200 -13.55 -13.57 -13.81
CA ASP A 200 -12.77 -12.32 -13.82
C ASP A 200 -12.65 -11.69 -12.42
N LEU A 201 -13.12 -12.39 -11.38
CA LEU A 201 -13.14 -11.98 -9.97
C LEU A 201 -14.15 -10.90 -9.64
N ALA A 202 -15.13 -10.59 -10.50
CA ALA A 202 -16.22 -9.71 -10.10
C ALA A 202 -17.04 -10.35 -8.97
N ILE A 203 -17.50 -9.53 -8.03
CA ILE A 203 -18.34 -9.96 -6.91
C ILE A 203 -19.71 -9.34 -7.12
N THR A 204 -20.74 -10.17 -7.16
CA THR A 204 -22.14 -9.72 -7.25
C THR A 204 -22.81 -9.94 -5.90
N ILE A 205 -23.37 -8.87 -5.33
CA ILE A 205 -24.13 -8.92 -4.09
C ILE A 205 -25.59 -8.63 -4.45
N GLY A 206 -26.46 -9.62 -4.30
CA GLY A 206 -27.84 -9.52 -4.80
C GLY A 206 -27.86 -9.36 -6.33
N GLN A 207 -28.29 -8.19 -6.82
CA GLN A 207 -28.33 -7.86 -8.25
C GLN A 207 -27.18 -6.95 -8.70
N ASP A 208 -26.42 -6.39 -7.76
CA ASP A 208 -25.42 -5.37 -8.04
C ASP A 208 -24.02 -5.97 -8.15
N GLU A 209 -23.27 -5.57 -9.18
CA GLU A 209 -21.84 -5.87 -9.27
C GLU A 209 -21.04 -4.84 -8.47
N VAL A 210 -20.18 -5.32 -7.57
CA VAL A 210 -19.31 -4.48 -6.75
C VAL A 210 -18.06 -4.13 -7.55
N GLU A 211 -17.90 -2.84 -7.88
CA GLU A 211 -16.67 -2.32 -8.47
C GLU A 211 -15.59 -2.12 -7.40
N TYR A 212 -14.40 -2.66 -7.64
CA TYR A 212 -13.26 -2.48 -6.75
C TYR A 212 -11.93 -2.53 -7.51
N GLU A 213 -10.89 -1.93 -6.94
CA GLU A 213 -9.57 -1.84 -7.54
C GLU A 213 -8.47 -2.22 -6.54
N ILE A 214 -7.43 -2.92 -7.02
CA ILE A 214 -6.21 -3.20 -6.28
C ILE A 214 -5.04 -2.51 -6.98
N LYS A 215 -4.32 -1.67 -6.24
CA LYS A 215 -3.13 -0.95 -6.70
C LYS A 215 -1.94 -1.22 -5.78
N GLU A 216 -0.76 -1.39 -6.36
CA GLU A 216 0.49 -1.44 -5.63
C GLU A 216 1.16 -0.06 -5.66
N ASP A 217 1.59 0.42 -4.49
CA ASP A 217 2.20 1.73 -4.36
C ASP A 217 3.49 1.84 -5.19
N ARG A 218 3.74 3.06 -5.67
CA ARG A 218 4.91 3.39 -6.46
C ARG A 218 5.62 4.59 -5.87
N ASP A 219 6.95 4.51 -5.81
CA ASP A 219 7.75 5.67 -5.44
C ASP A 219 7.83 6.67 -6.58
N LYS A 220 8.12 7.93 -6.26
CA LYS A 220 8.38 8.97 -7.25
C LYS A 220 9.82 9.42 -7.13
N ILE A 221 10.69 8.90 -8.00
CA ILE A 221 12.14 9.12 -7.93
C ILE A 221 12.55 9.96 -9.15
N PRO A 222 13.39 11.00 -9.02
CA PRO A 222 13.92 11.72 -10.18
C PRO A 222 14.58 10.76 -11.17
N HIS A 223 14.19 10.86 -12.44
CA HIS A 223 14.71 9.95 -13.45
C HIS A 223 16.18 10.25 -13.75
N LYS A 224 17.01 9.20 -13.75
CA LYS A 224 18.43 9.30 -14.13
C LYS A 224 18.56 9.00 -15.62
N LEU A 225 19.01 10.00 -16.39
CA LEU A 225 19.24 9.88 -17.83
C LEU A 225 20.10 8.65 -18.16
N THR A 226 19.56 7.80 -19.02
CA THR A 226 20.28 6.68 -19.62
C THR A 226 21.33 7.17 -20.63
N SER A 227 22.30 6.32 -20.99
CA SER A 227 23.31 6.67 -21.99
C SER A 227 22.68 7.02 -23.35
N GLN A 228 21.61 6.31 -23.74
CA GLN A 228 20.89 6.58 -24.97
C GLN A 228 20.16 7.93 -24.92
N GLU A 229 19.43 8.23 -23.84
CA GLU A 229 18.74 9.52 -23.70
C GLU A 229 19.72 10.70 -23.66
N LYS A 230 20.94 10.51 -23.12
CA LYS A 230 22.01 11.52 -23.20
C LYS A 230 22.49 11.75 -24.63
N GLN A 231 22.65 10.68 -25.41
CA GLN A 231 23.01 10.78 -26.83
C GLN A 231 21.92 11.48 -27.63
N GLU A 232 20.64 11.15 -27.39
CA GLU A 232 19.50 11.81 -28.02
C GLU A 232 19.44 13.30 -27.64
N LEU A 233 19.75 13.65 -26.39
CA LEU A 233 19.80 15.04 -25.94
C LEU A 233 20.95 15.81 -26.62
N ALA A 234 22.12 15.20 -26.74
CA ALA A 234 23.28 15.81 -27.40
C ALA A 234 23.02 16.00 -28.90
N HIS A 235 22.43 15.00 -29.57
CA HIS A 235 22.01 15.10 -30.97
C HIS A 235 21.01 16.25 -31.17
N TYR A 236 20.01 16.35 -30.29
CA TYR A 236 19.06 17.46 -30.30
C TYR A 236 19.75 18.83 -30.14
N GLU A 237 20.74 18.95 -29.26
CA GLU A 237 21.51 20.19 -29.07
C GLU A 237 22.34 20.57 -30.31
N GLU A 238 22.84 19.58 -31.05
CA GLU A 238 23.54 19.80 -32.31
C GLU A 238 22.59 20.18 -33.45
N GLU A 239 21.45 19.49 -33.59
CA GLU A 239 20.45 19.79 -34.62
C GLU A 239 19.79 21.15 -34.41
N LYS A 240 19.48 21.51 -33.17
CA LYS A 240 18.88 22.81 -32.83
C LYS A 240 19.75 24.00 -33.26
N LYS A 241 21.07 23.82 -33.37
CA LYS A 241 21.98 24.86 -33.89
C LYS A 241 21.84 25.05 -35.40
N ARG A 242 21.36 24.04 -36.12
CA ARG A 242 21.26 24.02 -37.59
C ARG A 242 19.84 24.24 -38.08
N TYR A 243 18.84 23.82 -37.31
CA TYR A 243 17.46 23.75 -37.75
C TYR A 243 16.49 24.16 -36.64
N ASP A 244 15.56 25.05 -36.96
CA ASP A 244 14.50 25.50 -36.04
C ASP A 244 13.44 24.42 -35.76
N TRP A 245 13.36 23.40 -36.62
CA TRP A 245 12.41 22.28 -36.49
C TRP A 245 12.92 21.12 -35.62
N ALA A 246 14.12 21.23 -35.05
CA ALA A 246 14.69 20.17 -34.20
C ALA A 246 13.75 19.85 -33.03
N SER A 247 13.35 18.58 -32.90
CA SER A 247 12.39 18.14 -31.88
C SER A 247 13.12 17.65 -30.63
N ARG A 248 12.70 18.16 -29.47
CA ARG A 248 13.29 17.74 -28.19
C ARG A 248 12.86 16.30 -27.85
N PRO A 249 13.80 15.40 -27.48
CA PRO A 249 13.44 14.05 -27.10
C PRO A 249 12.52 14.05 -25.86
N GLN A 250 11.51 13.17 -25.89
CA GLN A 250 10.53 13.03 -24.82
C GLN A 250 11.07 12.16 -23.69
N ILE A 251 11.86 12.77 -22.80
CA ILE A 251 12.43 12.09 -21.64
C ILE A 251 11.57 12.33 -20.40
N ARG A 252 11.27 11.24 -19.68
CA ARG A 252 10.47 11.29 -18.46
C ARG A 252 11.21 12.00 -17.32
N LYS A 253 10.47 12.77 -16.50
CA LYS A 253 11.01 13.49 -15.34
C LYS A 253 11.23 12.58 -14.11
N TYR A 254 10.40 11.56 -13.95
CA TYR A 254 10.40 10.69 -12.79
C TYR A 254 10.29 9.22 -13.20
N ASP A 255 11.00 8.37 -12.46
CA ASP A 255 10.77 6.95 -12.38
C ASP A 255 9.68 6.64 -11.34
N ARG A 256 8.87 5.62 -11.64
CA ARG A 256 7.80 5.13 -10.76
C ARG A 256 7.92 3.63 -10.48
N PRO A 257 9.01 3.16 -9.86
CA PRO A 257 9.14 1.75 -9.51
C PRO A 257 8.12 1.38 -8.43
N TYR A 258 7.64 0.14 -8.46
CA TYR A 258 6.85 -0.41 -7.38
C TYR A 258 7.69 -0.51 -6.11
N ASN A 259 7.18 0.00 -5.00
CA ASN A 259 7.94 0.06 -3.74
C ASN A 259 7.91 -1.26 -2.96
N GLY A 260 7.04 -2.21 -3.35
CA GLY A 260 7.11 -3.61 -2.94
C GLY A 260 6.85 -3.88 -1.46
N HIS A 261 6.32 -2.90 -0.72
CA HIS A 261 5.83 -3.07 0.65
C HIS A 261 4.60 -3.99 0.67
#